data_AF-A0A3B8MAS1-F1
#
_entry.id   AF-A0A3B8MAS1-F1
#
_cell.length_a   1.000
_cell.length_b   1.000
_cell.length_c   1.000
_cell.angle_alpha   90.00
_cell.angle_beta   90.00
_cell.angle_gamma   90.00
#
_symmetry.space_group_name_H-M   'P 1'
#
loop_
_entity.id
_entity.type
_entity.pdbx_description
1 polymer ?
#
loop_
_entity_poly.entity_id
_entity_poly.type
_entity_poly.pdbx_seq_one_letter_code
_entity_poly.pdbx_strand_id
1 'polypeptide(L)'
;MRIDTDLFDEHERVEASGVLDRYLEERVREVNRWDLVAWRELKSVGDWEAFKAPRVKALEPSLGTCPEVPGTIEAEVMRTIEADGYTNEALGFESRAGIRVTANARAVGGGYGCG
;
A
#
# COMPACT_ATOMS: atom_id res chain seq x y z
N MET A 1 6.30 -2.74 -24.43
CA MET A 1 7.21 -3.56 -25.26
C MET A 1 7.04 -5.00 -24.80
N ARG A 2 6.41 -5.86 -25.60
CA ARG A 2 6.26 -7.28 -25.27
C ARG A 2 7.44 -7.99 -25.92
N ILE A 3 8.39 -8.47 -25.12
CA ILE A 3 9.46 -9.33 -25.65
C ILE A 3 8.82 -10.69 -25.86
N ASP A 4 8.89 -11.20 -27.09
CA ASP A 4 8.37 -12.53 -27.41
C ASP A 4 9.41 -13.57 -26.99
N THR A 5 9.09 -14.31 -25.92
CA THR A 5 10.03 -15.22 -25.26
C THR A 5 10.29 -16.50 -26.06
N ASP A 6 9.46 -16.78 -27.07
CA ASP A 6 9.58 -17.94 -27.97
C ASP A 6 10.63 -17.75 -29.06
N LEU A 7 11.25 -16.55 -29.14
CA LEU A 7 12.32 -16.22 -30.08
C LEU A 7 13.71 -16.66 -29.61
N PHE A 8 13.84 -17.14 -28.38
CA PHE A 8 15.11 -17.56 -27.78
C PHE A 8 15.10 -19.06 -27.49
N ASP A 9 16.23 -19.73 -27.72
CA ASP A 9 16.45 -21.09 -27.21
C ASP A 9 16.63 -21.09 -25.68
N GLU A 10 16.66 -22.27 -25.05
CA GLU A 10 16.69 -22.37 -23.59
C GLU A 10 17.96 -21.75 -22.96
N HIS A 11 19.09 -21.77 -23.67
CA HIS A 11 20.33 -21.15 -23.21
C HIS A 11 20.27 -19.62 -23.35
N GLU A 12 19.78 -19.14 -24.49
CA GLU A 12 19.56 -17.71 -24.76
C GLU A 12 18.54 -17.08 -23.80
N ARG A 13 17.52 -17.83 -23.37
CA ARG A 13 16.56 -17.36 -22.34
C ARG A 13 17.20 -17.12 -20.99
N VAL A 14 18.11 -18.00 -20.56
CA VAL A 14 18.81 -17.86 -19.27
C VAL A 14 19.74 -16.65 -19.30
N GLU A 15 20.47 -16.46 -20.40
CA GLU A 15 21.33 -15.29 -20.58
C GLU A 15 20.52 -13.98 -20.69
N ALA A 16 19.44 -13.98 -21.48
CA ALA A 16 18.55 -12.83 -21.63
C ALA A 16 17.86 -12.45 -20.31
N SER A 17 17.46 -13.44 -19.50
CA SER A 17 16.91 -13.21 -18.15
C SER A 17 17.95 -12.54 -17.26
N GLY A 18 19.19 -13.05 -17.22
CA GLY A 18 20.26 -12.48 -16.40
C GLY A 18 20.64 -11.05 -16.79
N VAL A 19 20.51 -10.69 -18.08
CA VAL A 19 20.71 -9.31 -18.56
C VAL A 19 19.54 -8.41 -18.17
N LEU A 20 18.31 -8.89 -18.32
CA LEU A 20 17.11 -8.15 -17.94
C LEU A 20 17.06 -7.86 -16.44
N ASP A 21 17.35 -8.86 -15.61
CA ASP A 21 17.34 -8.72 -14.15
C ASP A 21 18.35 -7.66 -13.71
N ARG A 22 19.58 -7.71 -14.25
CA ARG A 22 20.62 -6.71 -13.96
C ARG A 22 20.20 -5.31 -14.38
N TYR A 23 19.59 -5.18 -15.56
CA TYR A 23 19.06 -3.91 -16.05
C TYR A 23 17.97 -3.35 -15.12
N LEU A 24 17.05 -4.20 -14.66
CA LEU A 24 16.00 -3.79 -13.72
C LEU A 24 16.58 -3.38 -12.37
N GLU A 25 17.54 -4.14 -11.83
CA GLU A 25 18.25 -3.79 -10.60
C GLU A 25 18.97 -2.44 -10.70
N GLU A 26 19.66 -2.18 -11.81
CA GLU A 26 20.35 -0.91 -12.04
C GLU A 26 19.38 0.26 -12.06
N ARG A 27 18.23 0.11 -12.72
CA ARG A 27 17.18 1.13 -12.73
C ARG A 27 16.59 1.39 -11.36
N VAL A 28 16.34 0.34 -10.57
CA VAL A 28 15.86 0.48 -9.19
C VAL A 28 16.88 1.23 -8.36
N ARG A 29 18.18 0.88 -8.46
CA ARG A 29 19.26 1.58 -7.74
C ARG A 29 19.35 3.04 -8.15
N GLU A 30 19.22 3.35 -9.44
CA GLU A 30 19.26 4.72 -9.94
C GLU A 30 18.11 5.57 -9.38
N VAL A 31 16.88 5.09 -9.49
CA VAL A 31 15.69 5.77 -8.95
C VAL A 31 15.82 5.96 -7.43
N ASN A 32 16.25 4.93 -6.70
CA ASN A 32 16.46 5.03 -5.25
C ASN A 32 17.52 6.08 -4.88
N ARG A 33 18.60 6.21 -5.66
CA ARG A 33 19.60 7.28 -5.40
C ARG A 33 18.99 8.66 -5.55
N TRP A 34 18.22 8.90 -6.61
CA TRP A 34 17.53 10.18 -6.82
C TRP A 34 16.51 10.46 -5.71
N ASP A 35 15.75 9.44 -5.30
CA ASP A 35 14.77 9.55 -4.23
C ASP A 35 15.43 9.92 -2.88
N LEU A 36 16.55 9.28 -2.54
CA LEU A 36 17.33 9.58 -1.34
C LEU A 36 17.89 11.00 -1.33
N VAL A 37 18.36 11.51 -2.47
CA VAL A 37 18.84 12.90 -2.58
C VAL A 37 17.66 13.86 -2.36
N ALA A 38 16.54 13.64 -3.05
CA ALA A 38 15.35 14.46 -2.90
C ALA A 38 14.80 14.46 -1.46
N TRP A 39 14.84 13.30 -0.79
CA TRP A 39 14.44 13.18 0.62
C TRP A 39 15.33 13.99 1.57
N ARG A 40 16.64 14.02 1.34
CA ARG A 40 17.60 14.76 2.18
C ARG A 40 17.45 16.28 2.08
N GLU A 41 16.92 16.78 0.97
CA GLU A 41 16.73 18.22 0.75
C GLU A 41 15.45 18.78 1.40
N LEU A 42 14.58 17.91 1.95
CA LEU A 42 13.34 18.34 2.61
C LEU A 42 13.64 19.09 3.90
N LYS A 43 13.21 20.36 4.01
CA LYS A 43 13.48 21.23 5.18
C LYS A 43 12.20 21.79 5.81
N SER A 44 11.06 21.54 5.19
CA SER A 44 9.77 22.10 5.60
C SER A 44 8.60 21.19 5.25
N VAL A 45 7.43 21.51 5.81
CA VAL A 45 6.16 20.87 5.43
C VAL A 45 5.82 21.14 3.96
N GLY A 46 6.17 22.33 3.43
CA GLY A 46 5.95 22.65 2.01
C GLY A 46 6.77 21.76 1.08
N ASP A 47 8.04 21.50 1.42
CA ASP A 47 8.90 20.58 0.66
C ASP A 47 8.35 19.16 0.72
N TRP A 48 7.83 18.74 1.88
CA TRP A 48 7.20 17.44 2.07
C TRP A 48 5.97 17.28 1.16
N GLU A 49 5.07 18.24 1.13
CA GLU A 49 3.87 18.17 0.29
C GLU A 49 4.24 18.15 -1.20
N ALA A 50 5.21 18.96 -1.62
CA ALA A 50 5.70 18.97 -3.00
C ALA A 50 6.39 17.65 -3.38
N PHE A 51 7.12 17.02 -2.45
CA PHE A 51 7.73 15.70 -2.62
C PHE A 51 6.68 14.59 -2.70
N LYS A 52 5.67 14.60 -1.83
CA LYS A 52 4.66 13.55 -1.73
C LYS A 52 3.65 13.59 -2.89
N ALA A 53 3.19 14.76 -3.30
CA ALA A 53 2.12 14.92 -4.28
C ALA A 53 2.31 14.13 -5.59
N PRO A 54 3.45 14.21 -6.32
CA PRO A 54 3.64 13.43 -7.54
C PRO A 54 3.70 11.92 -7.29
N ARG A 55 4.17 11.48 -6.12
CA ARG A 55 4.23 10.05 -5.75
C ARG A 55 2.84 9.48 -5.50
N VAL A 56 2.00 10.20 -4.76
CA VAL A 56 0.59 9.82 -4.54
C VAL A 56 -0.16 9.74 -5.88
N LYS A 57 -0.01 10.76 -6.73
CA LYS A 57 -0.63 10.80 -8.07
C LYS A 57 -0.21 9.63 -8.96
N ALA A 58 1.02 9.15 -8.85
CA ALA A 58 1.50 7.98 -9.58
C ALA A 58 1.07 6.65 -8.94
N LEU A 59 0.94 6.61 -7.62
CA LEU A 59 0.52 5.43 -6.87
C LEU A 59 -0.94 5.09 -7.16
N GLU A 60 -1.83 6.09 -7.16
CA GLU A 60 -3.27 5.91 -7.43
C GLU A 60 -3.56 5.02 -8.66
N PRO A 61 -3.07 5.32 -9.88
CA PRO A 61 -3.30 4.46 -11.04
C PRO A 61 -2.57 3.12 -10.96
N SER A 62 -1.43 3.03 -10.25
CA SER A 62 -0.69 1.77 -10.10
C SER A 62 -1.40 0.74 -9.22
N LEU A 63 -2.25 1.20 -8.29
CA LEU A 63 -3.09 0.33 -7.45
C LEU A 63 -4.31 -0.21 -8.21
N GLY A 64 -4.57 0.28 -9.42
CA GLY A 64 -5.70 -0.14 -10.25
C GLY A 64 -7.03 0.45 -9.79
N THR A 65 -8.13 -0.08 -10.33
CA THR A 65 -9.49 0.35 -9.98
C THR A 65 -10.04 -0.54 -8.88
N CYS A 66 -10.24 0.04 -7.70
CA CYS A 66 -11.03 -0.61 -6.65
C CYS A 66 -12.53 -0.42 -6.92
N PRO A 67 -13.40 -1.34 -6.46
CA PRO A 67 -14.83 -1.10 -6.45
C PRO A 67 -15.18 0.18 -5.69
N GLU A 68 -16.38 0.71 -5.92
CA GLU A 68 -16.84 1.94 -5.28
C GLU A 68 -16.81 1.82 -3.75
N VAL A 69 -16.46 2.91 -3.08
CA VAL A 69 -16.51 3.00 -1.61
C VAL A 69 -17.98 3.03 -1.20
N PRO A 70 -18.44 2.15 -0.30
CA PRO A 70 -19.80 2.24 0.25
C PRO A 70 -20.04 3.58 0.93
N GLY A 71 -21.23 4.16 0.78
CA GLY A 71 -21.60 5.42 1.44
C GLY A 71 -21.65 5.31 2.97
N THR A 72 -21.95 4.12 3.49
CA THR A 72 -21.86 3.76 4.90
C THR A 72 -21.23 2.39 5.05
N ILE A 73 -20.48 2.18 6.15
CA ILE A 73 -19.87 0.90 6.50
C ILE A 73 -20.59 0.41 7.76
N GLU A 74 -21.39 -0.64 7.60
CA GLU A 74 -21.98 -1.35 8.73
C GLU A 74 -20.97 -2.36 9.28
N ALA A 75 -20.52 -2.15 10.52
CA ALA A 75 -19.57 -3.02 11.20
C ALA A 75 -20.24 -3.80 12.32
N GLU A 76 -19.95 -5.10 12.38
CA GLU A 76 -20.45 -6.00 13.41
C GLU A 76 -19.32 -6.38 14.37
N VAL A 77 -19.54 -6.21 15.67
CA VAL A 77 -18.62 -6.72 16.70
C VAL A 77 -18.79 -8.23 16.80
N MET A 78 -17.78 -8.96 16.35
CA MET A 78 -17.75 -10.43 16.39
C MET A 78 -17.22 -10.96 17.73
N ARG A 79 -16.35 -10.20 18.40
CA ARG A 79 -15.74 -10.57 19.67
C ARG A 79 -15.26 -9.33 20.41
N THR A 80 -15.40 -9.34 21.73
CA THR A 80 -14.80 -8.37 22.63
C THR A 80 -13.81 -9.07 23.55
N ILE A 81 -12.61 -8.51 23.69
CA ILE A 81 -11.54 -9.01 24.56
C ILE A 81 -11.17 -7.90 25.54
N GLU A 82 -11.39 -8.14 26.82
CA GLU A 82 -10.91 -7.26 27.88
C GLU A 82 -9.42 -7.49 28.12
N ALA A 83 -8.65 -6.41 28.12
CA ALA A 83 -7.23 -6.39 28.45
C ALA A 83 -6.96 -5.31 29.50
N ASP A 84 -5.78 -5.36 30.11
CA ASP A 84 -5.43 -4.38 31.14
C ASP A 84 -5.33 -2.97 30.53
N GLY A 85 -6.27 -2.10 30.93
CA GLY A 85 -6.38 -0.71 30.46
C GLY A 85 -7.07 -0.49 29.12
N TYR A 86 -7.54 -1.53 28.42
CA TYR A 86 -8.27 -1.37 27.15
C TYR A 86 -9.14 -2.57 26.79
N THR A 87 -10.16 -2.30 25.98
CA THR A 87 -11.00 -3.31 25.34
C THR A 87 -10.61 -3.42 23.87
N ASN A 88 -10.54 -4.64 23.33
CA ASN A 88 -10.28 -4.90 21.93
C ASN A 88 -11.50 -5.59 21.28
N GLU A 89 -12.09 -4.94 20.30
CA GLU A 89 -13.23 -5.45 19.55
C GLU A 89 -12.77 -5.93 18.17
N ALA A 90 -13.03 -7.21 17.87
CA ALA A 90 -12.87 -7.75 16.53
C ALA A 90 -14.13 -7.43 15.73
N LEU A 91 -13.99 -6.57 14.72
CA LEU A 91 -15.06 -6.12 13.83
C LEU A 91 -15.03 -6.92 12.53
N GLY A 92 -16.19 -7.30 12.03
CA GLY A 92 -16.39 -7.76 10.65
C GLY A 92 -17.24 -6.75 9.88
N PHE A 93 -16.82 -6.39 8.68
CA PHE A 93 -17.61 -5.49 7.81
C PHE A 93 -17.32 -5.70 6.33
N GLU A 94 -18.18 -5.15 5.49
CA GLU A 94 -17.99 -5.12 4.05
C GLU A 94 -17.34 -3.79 3.66
N SER A 95 -16.07 -3.84 3.24
CA SER A 95 -15.30 -2.63 2.88
C SER A 95 -15.72 -2.04 1.54
N ARG A 96 -16.17 -2.90 0.63
CA ARG A 96 -16.68 -2.66 -0.72
C ARG A 96 -17.55 -3.83 -1.13
N ALA A 97 -18.39 -3.65 -2.14
CA ALA A 97 -19.25 -4.70 -2.69
C ALA A 97 -18.47 -6.01 -2.90
N GLY A 98 -18.84 -7.05 -2.15
CA GLY A 98 -18.25 -8.39 -2.18
C GLY A 98 -16.92 -8.56 -1.42
N ILE A 99 -16.39 -7.50 -0.79
CA ILE A 99 -15.11 -7.51 -0.07
C ILE A 99 -15.33 -7.40 1.44
N ARG A 100 -15.46 -8.57 2.08
CA ARG A 100 -15.50 -8.69 3.55
C ARG A 100 -14.11 -8.60 4.15
N VAL A 101 -13.98 -7.79 5.19
CA VAL A 101 -12.75 -7.58 5.93
C VAL A 101 -13.01 -7.67 7.43
N THR A 102 -11.95 -7.90 8.18
CA THR A 102 -11.96 -7.83 9.64
C THR A 102 -11.02 -6.74 10.13
N ALA A 103 -11.36 -6.11 11.24
CA ALA A 103 -10.52 -5.10 11.90
C ALA A 103 -10.52 -5.32 13.41
N ASN A 104 -9.50 -4.78 14.08
CA ASN A 104 -9.41 -4.78 15.54
C ASN A 104 -9.46 -3.33 16.03
N ALA A 105 -10.52 -2.98 16.73
CA ALA A 105 -10.71 -1.66 17.32
C ALA A 105 -10.32 -1.69 18.80
N ARG A 106 -9.42 -0.78 19.21
CA ARG A 106 -9.02 -0.65 20.61
C ARG A 106 -9.71 0.57 21.23
N ALA A 107 -10.44 0.35 22.32
CA ALA A 107 -10.98 1.40 23.16
C ALA A 107 -10.23 1.40 24.50
N VAL A 108 -9.56 2.50 24.84
CA VAL A 108 -8.95 2.69 26.16
C VAL A 108 -10.06 3.16 27.11
N GLY A 109 -10.13 2.60 28.32
CA GLY A 109 -11.16 2.90 29.32
C GLY A 109 -11.23 4.40 29.67
N GLY A 110 -12.04 5.11 28.91
CA GLY A 110 -12.17 6.57 28.93
C GLY A 110 -13.34 7.01 28.06
N GLY A 111 -14.51 6.42 28.32
CA GLY A 111 -15.83 6.93 27.93
C GLY A 111 -16.07 7.17 26.43
N TYR A 112 -16.83 6.28 25.79
CA TYR A 112 -17.81 6.75 24.81
C TYR A 112 -18.89 7.54 25.57
N GLY A 113 -18.57 8.78 25.93
CA GLY A 113 -19.54 9.77 26.34
C GLY A 113 -20.23 10.30 25.10
N CYS A 114 -21.27 9.62 24.64
CA CYS A 114 -22.32 10.26 23.88
C CYS A 114 -23.07 11.18 24.85
N GLY A 115 -22.83 12.49 24.74
CA GLY A 115 -23.62 13.55 25.34
C GLY A 115 -24.26 14.39 24.24
#